data_AF-A0A1S2LVS2-F1
#
_entry.id   AF-A0A1S2LVS2-F1
#
_cell.length_a   1.000
_cell.length_b   1.000
_cell.length_c   1.000
_cell.angle_alpha   90.00
_cell.angle_beta   90.00
_cell.angle_gamma   90.00
#
_symmetry.space_group_name_H-M   'P 1'
#
loop_
_entity.id
_entity.type
_entity.pdbx_description
1 polymer ?
#
loop_
_entity_poly.entity_id
_entity_poly.type
_entity_poly.pdbx_seq_one_letter_code
_entity_poly.pdbx_strand_id
1 'polypeptide(L)'
;MSKVNTFLENKVMPVAGKVAGQRHLNALRDGIILTMPLIIVGSLFLILAFLPIPGYADFMAGVFGDQWMSKLLYPVGVTFDIMALIACFGIAYRLAERYGIDALSSGAIAISSFLLATPFQILFTPEGAAEAVQVGGGIPLALMGSQGLFVGMLIAIFSTEIYRYIVSKDIVIKMPDGVPPAVAKSFVALIPGFVVISSIWILRIFVEMTSFGSIHALVTQIVGAPLTLVGGSLIGNLFGVFFAMLLWSVGLHGMNIVSGVMAPIWMGAMDENRIAFQAGEELPNIFTTQFIEMMNVGGSGATFALVIMMLLWARSQQIKQLGRLAAGPGAFNINEPIIFGMPIVMNPLLIIPFIITPLVTVIVTYFAMSLGIVAKPAGIAVPWTTPPILHGYLITGGNISGAIMQAVNILIAFAIWFPFFKIFDKQKVREEGGVSTPDETKVG
;
A
#
# COMPACT_ATOMS: atom_id res chain seq x y z
N MET A 1 -29.10 22.25 5.68
CA MET A 1 -28.12 21.19 5.32
C MET A 1 -28.35 20.81 3.87
N SER A 2 -27.30 20.72 3.06
CA SER A 2 -27.45 20.29 1.66
C SER A 2 -27.92 18.82 1.60
N LYS A 3 -28.66 18.44 0.54
CA LYS A 3 -29.05 17.04 0.29
C LYS A 3 -27.82 16.10 0.27
N VAL A 4 -26.67 16.62 -0.15
CA VAL A 4 -25.38 15.90 -0.17
C VAL A 4 -24.90 15.60 1.24
N ASN A 5 -24.93 16.58 2.16
CA ASN A 5 -24.50 16.37 3.55
C ASN A 5 -25.38 15.33 4.23
N THR A 6 -26.70 15.40 4.05
CA THR A 6 -27.64 14.40 4.59
C THR A 6 -27.37 13.00 4.03
N PHE A 7 -26.97 12.87 2.77
CA PHE A 7 -26.57 11.58 2.19
C PHE A 7 -25.24 11.07 2.78
N LEU A 8 -24.22 11.93 2.89
CA LEU A 8 -22.92 11.58 3.46
C LEU A 8 -23.05 11.12 4.91
N GLU A 9 -23.79 11.85 5.73
CA GLU A 9 -23.99 11.54 7.16
C GLU A 9 -24.82 10.27 7.36
N ASN A 10 -25.93 10.09 6.63
CA ASN A 10 -26.86 9.00 6.91
C ASN A 10 -26.57 7.70 6.15
N LYS A 11 -25.83 7.76 5.03
CA LYS A 11 -25.58 6.58 4.18
C LYS A 11 -24.11 6.21 4.12
N VAL A 12 -23.23 7.18 3.88
CA VAL A 12 -21.80 6.91 3.67
C VAL A 12 -21.09 6.68 5.00
N MET A 13 -21.20 7.61 5.94
CA MET A 13 -20.48 7.57 7.21
C MET A 13 -20.73 6.29 8.04
N PRO A 14 -21.97 5.76 8.18
CA PRO A 14 -22.20 4.56 8.99
C PRO A 14 -21.56 3.32 8.38
N VAL A 15 -21.60 3.19 7.05
CA VAL A 15 -20.97 2.08 6.33
C VAL A 15 -19.45 2.21 6.39
N ALA A 16 -18.94 3.41 6.13
CA ALA A 16 -17.53 3.71 6.16
C ALA A 16 -16.91 3.46 7.55
N GLY A 17 -17.61 3.86 8.62
CA GLY A 17 -17.21 3.59 10.01
C GLY A 17 -17.17 2.09 10.33
N LYS A 18 -18.12 1.29 9.82
CA LYS A 18 -18.08 -0.18 9.98
C LYS A 18 -16.88 -0.80 9.27
N VAL A 19 -16.57 -0.35 8.05
CA VAL A 19 -15.40 -0.83 7.30
C VAL A 19 -14.10 -0.42 7.99
N ALA A 20 -13.97 0.86 8.36
CA ALA A 20 -12.81 1.38 9.07
C ALA A 20 -12.61 0.74 10.46
N GLY A 21 -13.70 0.31 11.12
CA GLY A 21 -13.66 -0.39 12.40
C GLY A 21 -13.43 -1.90 12.29
N GLN A 22 -13.38 -2.47 11.09
CA GLN A 22 -13.23 -3.92 10.91
C GLN A 22 -11.80 -4.35 11.27
N ARG A 23 -11.69 -5.13 12.35
CA ARG A 23 -10.41 -5.51 12.99
C ARG A 23 -9.42 -6.26 12.08
N HIS A 24 -9.91 -7.15 11.22
CA HIS A 24 -9.09 -7.93 10.29
C HIS A 24 -8.55 -7.03 9.19
N LEU A 25 -9.37 -6.16 8.60
CA LEU A 25 -8.93 -5.18 7.61
C LEU A 25 -7.87 -4.25 8.20
N ASN A 26 -8.08 -3.79 9.43
CA ASN A 26 -7.09 -2.98 10.13
C ASN A 26 -5.80 -3.75 10.43
N ALA A 27 -5.88 -5.02 10.80
CA ALA A 27 -4.70 -5.87 10.99
C ALA A 27 -3.95 -6.14 9.68
N LEU A 28 -4.67 -6.35 8.56
CA LEU A 28 -4.10 -6.47 7.22
C LEU A 28 -3.32 -5.21 6.86
N ARG A 29 -3.97 -4.04 6.98
CA ARG A 29 -3.36 -2.74 6.72
C ARG A 29 -2.12 -2.52 7.58
N ASP A 30 -2.26 -2.60 8.90
CA ASP A 30 -1.17 -2.25 9.83
C ASP A 30 -0.04 -3.30 9.81
N GLY A 31 -0.37 -4.55 9.48
CA GLY A 31 0.58 -5.63 9.34
C GLY A 31 1.42 -5.51 8.07
N ILE A 32 0.81 -5.15 6.93
CA ILE A 32 1.54 -4.89 5.68
C ILE A 32 2.44 -3.66 5.81
N ILE A 33 2.03 -2.62 6.55
CA ILE A 33 2.87 -1.43 6.81
C ILE A 33 4.23 -1.80 7.43
N LEU A 34 4.34 -2.93 8.14
CA LEU A 34 5.62 -3.42 8.69
C LEU A 34 6.67 -3.68 7.60
N THR A 35 6.27 -3.99 6.37
CA THR A 35 7.20 -4.25 5.26
C THR A 35 7.74 -2.96 4.63
N MET A 36 7.04 -1.82 4.78
CA MET A 36 7.37 -0.59 4.06
C MET A 36 8.79 -0.08 4.33
N PRO A 37 9.27 0.04 5.58
CA PRO A 37 10.63 0.53 5.83
C PRO A 37 11.70 -0.36 5.18
N LEU A 38 11.47 -1.66 5.14
CA LEU A 38 12.42 -2.62 4.57
C LEU A 38 12.47 -2.51 3.06
N ILE A 39 11.31 -2.46 2.39
CA ILE A 39 11.23 -2.31 0.93
C ILE A 39 11.82 -0.97 0.49
N ILE A 40 11.63 0.10 1.28
CA ILE A 40 12.28 1.40 1.05
C ILE A 40 13.81 1.27 1.12
N VAL A 41 14.34 0.62 2.15
CA VAL A 41 15.78 0.37 2.27
C VAL A 41 16.30 -0.42 1.08
N GLY A 42 15.64 -1.52 0.71
CA GLY A 42 16.00 -2.31 -0.47
C GLY A 42 15.99 -1.47 -1.76
N SER A 43 15.03 -0.57 -1.90
CA SER A 43 14.90 0.30 -3.06
C SER A 43 16.01 1.32 -3.18
N LEU A 44 16.64 1.74 -2.09
CA LEU A 44 17.85 2.58 -2.16
C LEU A 44 18.98 1.84 -2.85
N PHE A 45 19.19 0.57 -2.51
CA PHE A 45 20.18 -0.28 -3.17
C PHE A 45 19.81 -0.56 -4.63
N LEU A 46 18.52 -0.71 -4.93
CA LEU A 46 18.03 -0.83 -6.31
C LEU A 46 18.34 0.43 -7.13
N ILE A 47 18.10 1.63 -6.60
CA ILE A 47 18.45 2.89 -7.26
C ILE A 47 19.96 3.00 -7.48
N LEU A 48 20.77 2.65 -6.48
CA LEU A 48 22.23 2.69 -6.59
C LEU A 48 22.77 1.66 -7.59
N ALA A 49 22.13 0.51 -7.74
CA ALA A 49 22.51 -0.50 -8.73
C ALA A 49 22.19 -0.06 -10.16
N PHE A 50 21.10 0.67 -10.36
CA PHE A 50 20.59 1.03 -11.68
C PHE A 50 20.57 2.54 -11.93
N LEU A 51 21.54 3.26 -11.36
CA LEU A 51 21.63 4.72 -11.48
C LEU A 51 21.95 5.11 -12.95
N PRO A 52 21.07 5.82 -13.67
CA PRO A 52 21.22 6.03 -15.11
C PRO A 52 22.14 7.24 -15.41
N ILE A 53 23.36 7.20 -14.88
CA ILE A 53 24.40 8.21 -15.13
C ILE A 53 25.40 7.62 -16.14
N PRO A 54 25.68 8.30 -17.28
CA PRO A 54 26.67 7.84 -18.24
C PRO A 54 28.03 7.56 -17.58
N GLY A 55 28.58 6.37 -17.78
CA GLY A 55 29.87 5.94 -17.21
C GLY A 55 29.82 5.44 -15.75
N TYR A 56 28.65 5.46 -15.09
CA TYR A 56 28.52 4.99 -13.70
C TYR A 56 28.78 3.49 -13.54
N ALA A 57 28.21 2.67 -14.43
CA ALA A 57 28.39 1.21 -14.37
C ALA A 57 29.87 0.82 -14.58
N ASP A 58 30.54 1.45 -15.55
CA ASP A 58 31.97 1.22 -15.82
C ASP A 58 32.85 1.69 -14.65
N PHE A 59 32.51 2.83 -14.05
CA PHE A 59 33.18 3.32 -12.85
C PHE A 59 33.05 2.33 -11.69
N MET A 60 31.84 1.85 -11.41
CA MET A 60 31.60 0.89 -10.32
C MET A 60 32.30 -0.45 -10.58
N ALA A 61 32.27 -0.95 -11.81
CA ALA A 61 32.99 -2.15 -12.21
C ALA A 61 34.52 -1.96 -12.08
N GLY A 62 35.06 -0.81 -12.47
CA GLY A 62 36.48 -0.50 -12.35
C GLY A 62 36.98 -0.42 -10.90
N VAL A 63 36.15 0.04 -9.97
CA VAL A 63 36.52 0.18 -8.55
C VAL A 63 36.26 -1.10 -7.75
N PHE A 64 35.14 -1.79 -7.99
CA PHE A 64 34.65 -2.89 -7.14
C PHE A 64 34.64 -4.27 -7.83
N GLY A 65 34.96 -4.33 -9.13
CA GLY A 65 34.96 -5.53 -9.98
C GLY A 65 33.60 -5.84 -10.60
N ASP A 66 33.57 -6.77 -11.57
CA ASP A 66 32.38 -7.07 -12.40
C ASP A 66 31.14 -7.53 -11.60
N GLN A 67 31.34 -8.08 -10.40
CA GLN A 67 30.27 -8.53 -9.51
C GLN A 67 29.74 -7.43 -8.56
N TRP A 68 30.09 -6.16 -8.79
CA TRP A 68 29.66 -5.06 -7.92
C TRP A 68 28.12 -4.99 -7.82
N MET A 69 27.43 -5.17 -8.95
CA MET A 69 25.97 -5.02 -9.02
C MET A 69 25.26 -6.14 -8.27
N SER A 70 25.68 -7.40 -8.44
CA SER A 70 25.08 -8.52 -7.72
C SER A 70 25.26 -8.39 -6.20
N LYS A 71 26.44 -7.94 -5.75
CA LYS A 71 26.71 -7.67 -4.34
C LYS A 71 25.89 -6.51 -3.79
N LEU A 72 25.68 -5.47 -4.59
CA LEU A 72 24.87 -4.31 -4.21
C LEU A 72 23.39 -4.66 -4.07
N LEU A 73 22.92 -5.72 -4.73
CA LEU A 73 21.54 -6.19 -4.69
C LEU A 73 21.23 -7.16 -3.54
N TYR A 74 22.20 -7.58 -2.72
CA TYR A 74 21.91 -8.44 -1.55
C TYR A 74 20.83 -7.87 -0.61
N PRO A 75 20.81 -6.55 -0.29
CA PRO A 75 19.76 -5.96 0.52
C PRO A 75 18.37 -6.06 -0.11
N VAL A 76 18.26 -6.09 -1.44
CA VAL A 76 16.98 -6.28 -2.14
C VAL A 76 16.42 -7.67 -1.84
N GLY A 77 17.26 -8.70 -1.81
CA GLY A 77 16.83 -10.06 -1.49
C GLY A 77 16.29 -10.23 -0.06
N VAL A 78 16.88 -9.55 0.92
CA VAL A 78 16.41 -9.60 2.32
C VAL A 78 15.33 -8.57 2.64
N THR A 79 14.76 -7.91 1.63
CA THR A 79 13.68 -6.92 1.83
C THR A 79 12.47 -7.25 0.95
N PHE A 80 12.65 -7.33 -0.37
CA PHE A 80 11.58 -7.67 -1.30
C PHE A 80 11.24 -9.16 -1.25
N ASP A 81 12.24 -10.04 -1.32
CA ASP A 81 12.01 -11.49 -1.46
C ASP A 81 11.56 -12.16 -0.14
N ILE A 82 11.38 -11.38 0.94
CA ILE A 82 10.81 -11.85 2.21
C ILE A 82 9.56 -11.08 2.64
N MET A 83 8.96 -10.28 1.75
CA MET A 83 7.86 -9.39 2.11
C MET A 83 6.63 -10.13 2.66
N ALA A 84 6.25 -11.29 2.12
CA ALA A 84 5.11 -12.05 2.62
C ALA A 84 5.37 -12.67 3.98
N LEU A 85 6.61 -13.10 4.23
CA LEU A 85 7.02 -13.60 5.55
C LEU A 85 6.85 -12.52 6.63
N ILE A 86 7.31 -11.31 6.33
CA ILE A 86 7.22 -10.17 7.25
C ILE A 86 5.79 -9.69 7.41
N ALA A 87 5.03 -9.60 6.32
CA ALA A 87 3.61 -9.26 6.36
C ALA A 87 2.82 -10.28 7.17
N CYS A 88 3.09 -11.59 7.01
CA CYS A 88 2.42 -12.64 7.77
C CYS A 88 2.59 -12.44 9.29
N PHE A 89 3.82 -12.19 9.74
CA PHE A 89 4.10 -11.85 11.14
C PHE A 89 3.36 -10.58 11.56
N GLY A 90 3.52 -9.50 10.80
CA GLY A 90 2.93 -8.20 11.12
C GLY A 90 1.41 -8.27 11.26
N ILE A 91 0.73 -8.96 10.35
CA ILE A 91 -0.72 -9.11 10.35
C ILE A 91 -1.18 -9.89 11.58
N ALA A 92 -0.55 -11.04 11.86
CA ALA A 92 -0.90 -11.86 13.02
C ALA A 92 -0.63 -11.12 14.34
N TYR A 93 0.50 -10.41 14.42
CA TYR A 93 0.87 -9.59 15.56
C TYR A 93 -0.17 -8.48 15.80
N ARG A 94 -0.50 -7.70 14.77
CA ARG A 94 -1.50 -6.61 14.88
C ARG A 94 -2.90 -7.12 15.17
N LEU A 95 -3.29 -8.27 14.63
CA LEU A 95 -4.58 -8.87 14.93
C LEU A 95 -4.66 -9.32 16.39
N ALA A 96 -3.60 -9.95 16.92
CA ALA A 96 -3.51 -10.36 18.31
C ALA A 96 -3.52 -9.17 19.28
N GLU A 97 -2.81 -8.06 18.99
CA GLU A 97 -2.88 -6.83 19.78
C GLU A 97 -4.32 -6.32 19.90
N ARG A 98 -5.08 -6.36 18.80
CA ARG A 98 -6.50 -5.95 18.77
C ARG A 98 -7.41 -6.86 19.60
N TYR A 99 -6.99 -8.11 19.82
CA TYR A 99 -7.69 -9.04 20.70
C TYR A 99 -7.21 -8.98 22.15
N GLY A 100 -6.14 -8.24 22.46
CA GLY A 100 -5.55 -8.20 23.79
C GLY A 100 -4.89 -9.51 24.22
N ILE A 101 -4.42 -10.31 23.26
CA ILE A 101 -3.72 -11.59 23.50
C ILE A 101 -2.24 -11.48 23.16
N ASP A 102 -1.45 -12.53 23.43
CA ASP A 102 0.00 -12.49 23.24
C ASP A 102 0.42 -12.39 21.77
N ALA A 103 0.72 -11.16 21.34
CA ALA A 103 1.00 -10.82 19.96
C ALA A 103 2.29 -11.45 19.42
N LEU A 104 3.33 -11.55 20.26
CA LEU A 104 4.60 -12.14 19.85
C LEU A 104 4.44 -13.63 19.51
N SER A 105 3.77 -14.39 20.38
CA SER A 105 3.48 -15.81 20.13
C SER A 105 2.60 -15.99 18.89
N SER A 106 1.54 -15.16 18.74
CA SER A 106 0.66 -15.23 17.57
C SER A 106 1.41 -14.99 16.26
N GLY A 107 2.29 -13.98 16.22
CA GLY A 107 3.14 -13.69 15.07
C GLY A 107 4.12 -14.83 14.75
N ALA A 108 4.81 -15.37 15.76
CA ALA A 108 5.74 -16.47 15.58
C ALA A 108 5.04 -17.76 15.06
N ILE A 109 3.88 -18.10 15.63
CA ILE A 109 3.07 -19.25 15.20
C ILE A 109 2.57 -19.05 13.76
N ALA A 110 2.20 -17.83 13.37
CA ALA A 110 1.80 -17.52 12.01
C ALA A 110 2.95 -17.71 11.00
N ILE A 111 4.17 -17.27 11.33
CA ILE A 111 5.37 -17.56 10.51
C ILE A 111 5.56 -19.07 10.36
N SER A 112 5.56 -19.82 11.47
CA SER A 112 5.75 -21.28 11.43
C SER A 112 4.68 -21.96 10.59
N SER A 113 3.44 -21.49 10.69
CA SER A 113 2.30 -21.95 9.89
C SER A 113 2.46 -21.63 8.41
N PHE A 114 2.94 -20.43 8.08
CA PHE A 114 3.20 -20.01 6.70
C PHE A 114 4.30 -20.84 6.06
N LEU A 115 5.40 -21.07 6.78
CA LEU A 115 6.47 -21.96 6.33
C LEU A 115 5.96 -23.40 6.19
N LEU A 116 5.14 -23.89 7.12
CA LEU A 116 4.54 -25.21 7.03
C LEU A 116 3.62 -25.37 5.81
N ALA A 117 2.88 -24.33 5.43
CA ALA A 117 2.06 -24.32 4.21
C ALA A 117 2.89 -24.23 2.91
N THR A 118 4.17 -23.87 3.02
CA THR A 118 5.08 -23.70 1.88
C THR A 118 5.82 -25.01 1.58
N PRO A 119 5.83 -25.49 0.33
CA PRO A 119 6.68 -26.62 -0.06
C PRO A 119 8.16 -26.24 0.07
N PHE A 120 8.96 -27.08 0.73
CA PHE A 120 10.42 -26.89 0.83
C PHE A 120 11.12 -27.54 -0.36
N GLN A 121 10.68 -27.12 -1.55
CA GLN A 121 11.16 -27.59 -2.84
C GLN A 121 11.46 -26.39 -3.73
N ILE A 122 12.65 -26.37 -4.31
CA ILE A 122 13.10 -25.34 -5.23
C ILE A 122 13.19 -25.97 -6.63
N LEU A 123 12.61 -25.31 -7.62
CA LEU A 123 12.84 -25.67 -9.02
C LEU A 123 14.20 -25.12 -9.45
N PHE A 124 15.08 -26.01 -9.90
CA PHE A 124 16.41 -25.67 -10.39
C PHE A 124 16.56 -26.21 -11.80
N THR A 125 16.89 -25.35 -12.76
CA THR A 125 17.21 -25.76 -14.13
C THR A 125 18.73 -25.77 -14.29
N PRO A 126 19.38 -26.94 -14.39
CA PRO A 126 20.82 -27.00 -14.67
C PRO A 126 21.17 -26.30 -15.99
N GLU A 127 22.37 -25.74 -16.05
CA GLU A 127 22.87 -25.13 -17.29
C GLU A 127 22.90 -26.17 -18.42
N GLY A 128 22.19 -25.89 -19.53
CA GLY A 128 22.04 -26.81 -20.65
C GLY A 128 20.88 -27.81 -20.55
N ALA A 129 20.09 -27.80 -19.47
CA ALA A 129 18.88 -28.62 -19.35
C ALA A 129 17.64 -27.87 -19.86
N ALA A 130 16.75 -28.58 -20.56
CA ALA A 130 15.46 -28.04 -21.00
C ALA A 130 14.38 -28.08 -19.90
N GLU A 131 14.57 -28.92 -18.87
CA GLU A 131 13.60 -29.14 -17.80
C GLU A 131 14.19 -28.82 -16.43
N ALA A 132 13.36 -28.24 -15.57
CA ALA A 132 13.69 -27.95 -14.18
C ALA A 132 13.61 -29.23 -13.32
N VAL A 133 14.58 -29.41 -12.44
CA VAL A 133 14.65 -30.47 -11.43
C VAL A 133 14.21 -29.91 -10.08
N GLN A 134 13.44 -30.68 -9.31
CA GLN A 134 13.09 -30.31 -7.94
C GLN A 134 14.22 -30.65 -6.96
N VAL A 135 14.71 -29.63 -6.27
CA VAL A 135 15.69 -29.74 -5.18
C VAL A 135 14.97 -29.59 -3.85
N GLY A 136 15.00 -30.63 -3.02
CA GLY A 136 14.39 -30.61 -1.69
C GLY A 136 15.24 -29.88 -0.65
N GLY A 137 14.61 -29.47 0.45
CA GLY A 137 15.29 -28.92 1.63
C GLY A 137 15.58 -27.42 1.58
N GLY A 138 15.14 -26.73 0.53
CA GLY A 138 15.27 -25.29 0.39
C GLY A 138 13.94 -24.55 0.56
N ILE A 139 13.99 -23.32 1.09
CA ILE A 139 12.83 -22.42 1.13
C ILE A 139 12.78 -21.64 -0.19
N PRO A 140 11.72 -21.76 -1.00
CA PRO A 140 11.59 -21.01 -2.24
C PRO A 140 11.34 -19.53 -1.94
N LEU A 141 12.35 -18.68 -2.13
CA LEU A 141 12.28 -17.24 -1.86
C LEU A 141 11.17 -16.53 -2.64
N ALA A 142 10.84 -16.98 -3.85
CA ALA A 142 9.71 -16.44 -4.62
C ALA A 142 8.39 -16.50 -3.82
N LEU A 143 8.16 -17.58 -3.06
CA LEU A 143 6.97 -17.74 -2.22
C LEU A 143 7.07 -16.98 -0.89
N MET A 144 8.26 -16.53 -0.49
CA MET A 144 8.47 -15.66 0.68
C MET A 144 8.31 -14.17 0.32
N GLY A 145 8.51 -13.84 -0.96
CA GLY A 145 8.34 -12.51 -1.54
C GLY A 145 6.88 -12.18 -1.88
N SER A 146 6.66 -11.43 -2.95
CA SER A 146 5.33 -10.91 -3.28
C SER A 146 4.29 -12.00 -3.62
N GLN A 147 4.72 -13.11 -4.23
CA GLN A 147 3.82 -14.21 -4.60
C GLN A 147 3.16 -14.87 -3.37
N GLY A 148 3.81 -14.81 -2.21
CA GLY A 148 3.30 -15.34 -0.97
C GLY A 148 2.31 -14.44 -0.23
N LEU A 149 2.09 -13.18 -0.66
CA LEU A 149 1.38 -12.18 0.16
C LEU A 149 -0.04 -12.62 0.52
N PHE A 150 -0.81 -13.09 -0.46
CA PHE A 150 -2.18 -13.57 -0.22
C PHE A 150 -2.21 -14.75 0.76
N VAL A 151 -1.29 -15.69 0.62
CA VAL A 151 -1.17 -16.86 1.50
C VAL A 151 -0.78 -16.42 2.91
N GLY A 152 0.22 -15.53 3.02
CA GLY A 152 0.67 -14.97 4.29
C GLY A 152 -0.45 -14.26 5.05
N MET A 153 -1.27 -13.48 4.35
CA MET A 153 -2.44 -12.81 4.93
C MET A 153 -3.49 -13.80 5.47
N LEU A 154 -3.86 -14.79 4.65
CA LEU A 154 -4.88 -15.78 5.03
C LEU A 154 -4.42 -16.65 6.19
N ILE A 155 -3.17 -17.11 6.15
CA ILE A 155 -2.57 -17.90 7.24
C ILE A 155 -2.44 -17.07 8.51
N ALA A 156 -2.02 -15.80 8.42
CA ALA A 156 -1.91 -14.92 9.58
C ALA A 156 -3.26 -14.73 10.28
N ILE A 157 -4.31 -14.45 9.51
CA ILE A 157 -5.68 -14.33 10.04
C ILE A 157 -6.14 -15.66 10.64
N PHE A 158 -6.06 -16.75 9.87
CA PHE A 158 -6.52 -18.07 10.31
C PHE A 158 -5.82 -18.55 11.58
N SER A 159 -4.49 -18.46 11.62
CA SER A 159 -3.65 -18.80 12.77
C SER A 159 -4.07 -18.01 14.01
N THR A 160 -4.21 -16.69 13.88
CA THR A 160 -4.54 -15.82 15.00
C THR A 160 -5.98 -16.02 15.49
N GLU A 161 -6.92 -16.29 14.59
CA GLU A 161 -8.33 -16.57 14.93
C GLU A 161 -8.48 -17.89 15.70
N ILE A 162 -7.74 -18.94 15.33
CA ILE A 162 -7.70 -20.18 16.12
C ILE A 162 -7.01 -19.94 17.46
N TYR A 163 -5.85 -19.28 17.43
CA TYR A 163 -5.08 -18.98 18.63
C TYR A 163 -5.93 -18.23 19.67
N ARG A 164 -6.58 -17.12 19.26
CA ARG A 164 -7.45 -16.35 20.15
C ARG A 164 -8.60 -17.18 20.69
N TYR A 165 -9.18 -18.06 19.86
CA TYR A 165 -10.37 -18.82 20.24
C TYR A 165 -10.04 -19.76 21.39
N ILE A 166 -8.93 -20.49 21.27
CA ILE A 166 -8.44 -21.41 22.31
C ILE A 166 -8.06 -20.66 23.58
N VAL A 167 -7.35 -19.54 23.47
CA VAL A 167 -6.98 -18.70 24.63
C VAL A 167 -8.22 -18.13 25.31
N SER A 168 -9.21 -17.65 24.55
CA SER A 168 -10.47 -17.11 25.10
C SER A 168 -11.34 -18.14 25.83
N LYS A 169 -11.08 -19.44 25.59
CA LYS A 169 -11.77 -20.56 26.21
C LYS A 169 -11.00 -21.15 27.39
N ASP A 170 -9.90 -20.51 27.81
CA ASP A 170 -9.04 -21.00 28.88
C ASP A 170 -8.45 -22.41 28.63
N ILE A 171 -8.38 -22.84 27.37
CA ILE A 171 -7.81 -24.14 26.97
C ILE A 171 -6.29 -23.98 26.85
N VAL A 172 -5.65 -23.63 27.95
CA VAL A 172 -4.23 -23.27 28.02
C VAL A 172 -3.59 -23.92 29.25
N ILE A 173 -2.26 -24.09 29.20
CA ILE A 173 -1.51 -24.61 30.35
C ILE A 173 -1.24 -23.44 31.29
N LYS A 174 -1.81 -23.48 32.50
CA LYS A 174 -1.63 -22.46 33.54
C LYS A 174 -0.43 -22.80 34.40
N MET A 175 0.45 -21.82 34.61
CA MET A 175 1.61 -21.96 35.50
C MET A 175 1.23 -21.57 36.94
N PRO A 176 1.81 -22.21 37.97
CA PRO A 176 1.64 -21.80 39.36
C PRO A 176 2.15 -20.39 39.65
N ASP A 177 1.66 -19.81 40.75
CA ASP A 177 2.19 -18.55 41.29
C ASP A 177 3.67 -18.71 41.64
N GLY A 178 4.51 -17.79 41.15
CA GLY A 178 5.97 -17.82 41.31
C GLY A 178 6.75 -18.18 40.04
N VAL A 179 6.09 -18.61 38.96
CA VAL A 179 6.74 -18.82 37.66
C VAL A 179 6.95 -17.47 36.95
N PRO A 180 8.15 -17.19 36.39
CA PRO A 180 8.39 -15.96 35.65
C PRO A 180 7.39 -15.73 34.50
N PRO A 181 6.91 -14.49 34.26
CA PRO A 181 5.89 -14.20 33.25
C PRO A 181 6.25 -14.66 31.83
N ALA A 182 7.52 -14.62 31.46
CA ALA A 182 7.99 -15.09 30.15
C ALA A 182 7.74 -16.58 29.95
N VAL A 183 8.01 -17.41 30.97
CA VAL A 183 7.79 -18.86 30.93
C VAL A 183 6.29 -19.15 30.87
N ALA A 184 5.48 -18.46 31.68
CA ALA A 184 4.03 -18.62 31.65
C ALA A 184 3.42 -18.36 30.27
N LYS A 185 3.85 -17.30 29.58
CA LYS A 185 3.40 -17.00 28.22
C LYS A 185 3.72 -18.12 27.22
N SER A 186 4.92 -18.69 27.28
CA SER A 186 5.31 -19.79 26.38
C SER A 186 4.43 -21.03 26.55
N PHE A 187 4.06 -21.39 27.79
CA PHE A 187 3.16 -22.52 28.05
C PHE A 187 1.70 -22.23 27.69
N VAL A 188 1.24 -20.98 27.88
CA VAL A 188 -0.10 -20.54 27.43
C VAL A 188 -0.22 -20.69 25.92
N ALA A 189 0.84 -20.39 25.17
CA ALA A 189 0.86 -20.50 23.72
C ALA A 189 0.97 -21.95 23.19
N LEU A 190 1.31 -22.93 24.03
CA LEU A 190 1.63 -24.30 23.58
C LEU A 190 0.44 -25.03 22.95
N ILE A 191 -0.69 -25.11 23.66
CA ILE A 191 -1.90 -25.77 23.15
C ILE A 191 -2.45 -25.03 21.92
N PRO A 192 -2.63 -23.69 21.95
CA PRO A 192 -3.03 -22.94 20.76
C PRO A 192 -2.09 -23.16 19.56
N GLY A 193 -0.79 -23.10 19.77
CA GLY A 193 0.22 -23.28 18.71
C GLY A 193 0.17 -24.69 18.12
N PHE A 194 0.05 -25.72 18.95
CA PHE A 194 -0.12 -27.10 18.49
C PHE A 194 -1.34 -27.23 17.58
N VAL A 195 -2.51 -26.73 18.01
CA VAL A 195 -3.75 -26.84 17.23
C VAL A 195 -3.65 -26.08 15.90
N VAL A 196 -3.07 -24.87 15.90
CA VAL A 196 -2.85 -24.10 14.66
C VAL A 196 -1.96 -24.86 13.69
N ILE A 197 -0.78 -25.32 14.14
CA ILE A 197 0.19 -26.03 13.31
C ILE A 197 -0.43 -27.32 12.76
N SER A 198 -1.11 -28.12 13.60
CA SER A 198 -1.81 -29.32 13.17
C SER A 198 -2.90 -29.04 12.15
N SER A 199 -3.65 -27.94 12.30
CA SER A 199 -4.70 -27.55 11.34
C SER A 199 -4.11 -27.24 9.97
N ILE A 200 -3.02 -26.47 9.92
CA ILE A 200 -2.34 -26.13 8.66
C ILE A 200 -1.68 -27.35 8.03
N TRP A 201 -1.08 -28.23 8.84
CA TRP A 201 -0.51 -29.49 8.36
C TRP A 201 -1.57 -30.38 7.70
N ILE A 202 -2.72 -30.57 8.35
CA ILE A 202 -3.84 -31.33 7.80
C ILE A 202 -4.35 -30.69 6.50
N LEU A 203 -4.54 -29.37 6.50
CA LEU A 203 -4.95 -28.63 5.30
C LEU A 203 -3.96 -28.85 4.15
N ARG A 204 -2.65 -28.78 4.43
CA ARG A 204 -1.60 -29.00 3.43
C ARG A 204 -1.70 -30.39 2.81
N ILE A 205 -1.82 -31.44 3.62
CA ILE A 205 -1.97 -32.82 3.11
C ILE A 205 -3.19 -32.93 2.19
N PHE A 206 -4.33 -32.36 2.60
CA PHE A 206 -5.52 -32.40 1.75
C PHE A 206 -5.33 -31.67 0.42
N VAL A 207 -4.69 -30.50 0.43
CA VAL A 207 -4.44 -29.73 -0.80
C VAL A 207 -3.41 -30.42 -1.70
N GLU A 208 -2.39 -31.07 -1.14
CA GLU A 208 -1.41 -31.89 -1.88
C GLU A 208 -2.09 -33.04 -2.65
N MET A 209 -3.25 -33.53 -2.19
CA MET A 209 -4.05 -34.55 -2.88
C MET A 209 -4.96 -34.00 -3.99
N THR A 210 -5.05 -32.68 -4.13
CA THR A 210 -5.87 -32.03 -5.18
C THR A 210 -5.03 -31.66 -6.40
N SER A 211 -5.69 -31.22 -7.48
CA SER A 211 -5.01 -30.70 -8.68
C SER A 211 -4.17 -29.44 -8.44
N PHE A 212 -4.33 -28.76 -7.30
CA PHE A 212 -3.53 -27.57 -6.97
C PHE A 212 -2.13 -27.93 -6.47
N GLY A 213 -1.95 -29.11 -5.86
CA GLY A 213 -0.66 -29.59 -5.34
C GLY A 213 -0.08 -28.84 -4.13
N SER A 214 -0.39 -27.56 -3.92
CA SER A 214 0.06 -26.79 -2.76
C SER A 214 -0.92 -25.70 -2.35
N ILE A 215 -0.87 -25.28 -1.07
CA ILE A 215 -1.70 -24.17 -0.56
C ILE A 215 -1.41 -22.87 -1.32
N HIS A 216 -0.14 -22.62 -1.65
CA HIS A 216 0.24 -21.43 -2.43
C HIS A 216 -0.42 -21.42 -3.81
N ALA A 217 -0.36 -22.53 -4.55
CA ALA A 217 -1.02 -22.64 -5.85
C ALA A 217 -2.55 -22.50 -5.74
N LEU A 218 -3.17 -23.15 -4.75
CA LEU A 218 -4.61 -23.05 -4.49
C LEU A 218 -5.03 -21.59 -4.25
N VAL A 219 -4.36 -20.89 -3.34
CA VAL A 219 -4.70 -19.50 -3.00
C VAL A 219 -4.43 -18.58 -4.18
N THR A 220 -3.29 -18.73 -4.87
CA THR A 220 -2.98 -17.93 -6.06
C THR A 220 -4.04 -18.11 -7.14
N GLN A 221 -4.51 -19.33 -7.41
CA GLN A 221 -5.49 -19.57 -8.47
C GLN A 221 -6.91 -19.13 -8.09
N ILE A 222 -7.35 -19.40 -6.86
CA ILE A 222 -8.74 -19.16 -6.43
C ILE A 222 -8.97 -17.74 -5.91
N VAL A 223 -7.97 -17.15 -5.26
CA VAL A 223 -8.08 -15.84 -4.61
C VAL A 223 -7.22 -14.81 -5.34
N GLY A 224 -5.93 -15.10 -5.52
CA GLY A 224 -4.97 -14.15 -6.08
C GLY A 224 -5.32 -13.70 -7.50
N ALA A 225 -5.44 -14.64 -8.45
CA ALA A 225 -5.62 -14.34 -9.86
C ALA A 225 -6.92 -13.56 -10.16
N PRO A 226 -8.11 -13.94 -9.62
CA PRO A 226 -9.32 -13.14 -9.83
C PRO A 226 -9.22 -11.73 -9.25
N LEU A 227 -8.64 -11.58 -8.06
CA LEU A 227 -8.47 -10.28 -7.43
C LEU A 227 -7.45 -9.41 -8.17
N THR A 228 -6.34 -9.99 -8.61
CA THR A 228 -5.34 -9.29 -9.42
C THR A 228 -5.90 -8.88 -10.78
N LEU A 229 -6.74 -9.70 -11.41
CA LEU A 229 -7.40 -9.33 -12.67
C LEU A 229 -8.28 -8.07 -12.50
N VAL A 230 -9.07 -8.02 -11.42
CA VAL A 230 -9.93 -6.87 -11.15
C VAL A 230 -9.11 -5.68 -10.66
N GLY A 231 -8.29 -5.86 -9.63
CA GLY A 231 -7.51 -4.81 -8.98
C GLY A 231 -6.31 -4.30 -9.78
N GLY A 232 -5.86 -5.06 -10.78
CA GLY A 232 -4.88 -4.64 -11.78
C GLY A 232 -5.51 -3.96 -13.00
N SER A 233 -6.84 -3.89 -13.09
CA SER A 233 -7.53 -3.21 -14.20
C SER A 233 -7.70 -1.71 -13.95
N LEU A 234 -7.87 -0.93 -15.02
CA LEU A 234 -8.18 0.50 -14.92
C LEU A 234 -9.46 0.75 -14.12
N ILE A 235 -10.52 -0.03 -14.40
CA ILE A 235 -11.81 0.12 -13.71
C ILE A 235 -11.67 -0.18 -12.22
N GLY A 236 -10.97 -1.25 -11.86
CA GLY A 236 -10.72 -1.60 -10.46
C GLY A 236 -9.97 -0.50 -9.70
N ASN A 237 -8.93 0.08 -10.31
CA ASN A 237 -8.17 1.18 -9.70
C ASN A 237 -9.00 2.47 -9.60
N LEU A 238 -9.84 2.79 -10.60
CA LEU A 238 -10.76 3.93 -10.51
C LEU A 238 -11.77 3.77 -9.38
N PHE A 239 -12.33 2.57 -9.19
CA PHE A 239 -13.21 2.28 -8.05
C PHE A 239 -12.47 2.40 -6.72
N GLY A 240 -11.25 1.87 -6.63
CA GLY A 240 -10.41 1.98 -5.43
C GLY A 240 -10.13 3.44 -5.05
N VAL A 241 -9.70 4.25 -6.02
CA VAL A 241 -9.40 5.68 -5.82
C VAL A 241 -10.67 6.46 -5.49
N PHE A 242 -11.78 6.22 -6.19
CA PHE A 242 -13.07 6.83 -5.88
C PHE A 242 -13.49 6.55 -4.43
N PHE A 243 -13.40 5.29 -3.99
CA PHE A 243 -13.76 4.90 -2.64
C PHE A 243 -12.82 5.54 -1.60
N ALA A 244 -11.52 5.60 -1.88
CA ALA A 244 -10.57 6.30 -1.03
C ALA A 244 -10.95 7.79 -0.86
N MET A 245 -11.29 8.49 -1.94
CA MET A 245 -11.66 9.90 -1.86
C MET A 245 -13.02 10.10 -1.17
N LEU A 246 -13.97 9.18 -1.36
CA LEU A 246 -15.24 9.19 -0.65
C LEU A 246 -15.07 9.00 0.87
N LEU A 247 -14.18 8.12 1.30
CA LEU A 247 -13.87 7.92 2.72
C LEU A 247 -13.22 9.17 3.34
N TRP A 248 -12.29 9.81 2.62
CA TRP A 248 -11.71 11.08 3.05
C TRP A 248 -12.75 12.19 3.15
N SER A 249 -13.74 12.19 2.26
CA SER A 249 -14.86 13.15 2.29
C SER A 249 -15.67 13.08 3.57
N VAL A 250 -15.65 11.95 4.29
CA VAL A 250 -16.29 11.77 5.59
C VAL A 250 -15.31 11.75 6.78
N GLY A 251 -14.04 12.12 6.56
CA GLY A 251 -13.02 12.25 7.60
C GLY A 251 -12.27 10.96 7.95
N LEU A 252 -12.45 9.89 7.18
CA LEU A 252 -11.70 8.65 7.34
C LEU A 252 -10.51 8.63 6.38
N HIS A 253 -9.35 8.15 6.82
CA HIS A 253 -8.17 8.09 5.98
C HIS A 253 -8.35 7.02 4.87
N GLY A 254 -8.91 7.43 3.73
CA GLY A 254 -9.41 6.51 2.72
C GLY A 254 -8.34 5.66 2.04
N MET A 255 -7.19 6.26 1.74
CA MET A 255 -6.08 5.53 1.10
C MET A 255 -5.60 4.36 1.95
N ASN A 256 -5.44 4.57 3.27
CA ASN A 256 -5.08 3.55 4.24
C ASN A 256 -6.10 2.39 4.29
N ILE A 257 -7.40 2.68 4.23
CA ILE A 257 -8.44 1.65 4.24
C ILE A 257 -8.42 0.85 2.95
N VAL A 258 -8.33 1.52 1.79
CA VAL A 258 -8.28 0.87 0.48
C VAL A 258 -7.00 0.04 0.31
N SER A 259 -5.84 0.57 0.74
CA SER A 259 -4.57 -0.16 0.72
C SER A 259 -4.63 -1.44 1.56
N GLY A 260 -5.42 -1.49 2.64
CA GLY A 260 -5.60 -2.72 3.42
C GLY A 260 -6.16 -3.91 2.61
N VAL A 261 -6.81 -3.63 1.48
CA VAL A 261 -7.33 -4.64 0.53
C VAL A 261 -6.46 -4.74 -0.72
N MET A 262 -6.03 -3.59 -1.26
CA MET A 262 -5.36 -3.52 -2.56
C MET A 262 -3.85 -3.73 -2.52
N ALA A 263 -3.20 -3.54 -1.37
CA ALA A 263 -1.75 -3.64 -1.25
C ALA A 263 -1.15 -4.97 -1.78
N PRO A 264 -1.73 -6.16 -1.53
CA PRO A 264 -1.19 -7.41 -2.06
C PRO A 264 -1.12 -7.43 -3.59
N ILE A 265 -2.10 -6.81 -4.25
CA ILE A 265 -2.19 -6.72 -5.71
C ILE A 265 -1.14 -5.74 -6.22
N TRP A 266 -1.11 -4.53 -5.65
CA TRP A 266 -0.17 -3.48 -6.06
C TRP A 266 1.29 -3.81 -5.78
N MET A 267 1.57 -4.49 -4.66
CA MET A 267 2.92 -4.94 -4.30
C MET A 267 3.35 -6.15 -5.12
N GLY A 268 2.43 -7.04 -5.48
CA GLY A 268 2.67 -8.10 -6.48
C GLY A 268 3.12 -7.52 -7.82
N ALA A 269 2.32 -6.64 -8.39
CA ALA A 269 2.62 -5.98 -9.65
C ALA A 269 3.91 -5.13 -9.60
N MET A 270 4.18 -4.48 -8.46
CA MET A 270 5.43 -3.77 -8.21
C MET A 270 6.64 -4.68 -8.29
N ASP A 271 6.56 -5.86 -7.66
CA ASP A 271 7.67 -6.81 -7.58
C ASP A 271 7.92 -7.50 -8.93
N GLU A 272 6.87 -7.82 -9.68
CA GLU A 272 6.97 -8.27 -11.08
C GLU A 272 7.71 -7.24 -11.95
N ASN A 273 7.38 -5.95 -11.80
CA ASN A 273 8.10 -4.89 -12.51
C ASN A 273 9.56 -4.75 -12.05
N ARG A 274 9.85 -4.92 -10.75
CA ARG A 274 11.22 -4.91 -10.24
C ARG A 274 12.05 -6.01 -10.90
N ILE A 275 11.52 -7.22 -10.95
CA ILE A 275 12.21 -8.39 -11.52
C ILE A 275 12.50 -8.13 -13.01
N ALA A 276 11.50 -7.68 -13.78
CA ALA A 276 11.68 -7.32 -15.19
C ALA A 276 12.70 -6.19 -15.37
N PHE A 277 12.65 -5.14 -14.53
CA PHE A 277 13.59 -4.03 -14.57
C PHE A 277 15.04 -4.48 -14.33
N GLN A 278 15.26 -5.33 -13.32
CA GLN A 278 16.59 -5.88 -13.01
C GLN A 278 17.15 -6.75 -14.14
N ALA A 279 16.27 -7.43 -14.88
CA ALA A 279 16.62 -8.25 -16.03
C ALA A 279 16.77 -7.44 -17.34
N GLY A 280 16.42 -6.15 -17.35
CA GLY A 280 16.40 -5.33 -18.57
C GLY A 280 15.26 -5.68 -19.52
N GLU A 281 14.19 -6.30 -19.01
CA GLU A 281 13.02 -6.74 -19.76
C GLU A 281 11.91 -5.67 -19.78
N GLU A 282 10.88 -5.89 -20.62
CA GLU A 282 9.72 -5.00 -20.62
C GLU A 282 8.93 -5.11 -19.31
N LEU A 283 8.62 -3.96 -18.69
CA LEU A 283 7.85 -3.91 -17.46
C LEU A 283 6.39 -4.34 -17.71
N PRO A 284 5.89 -5.40 -17.05
CA PRO A 284 4.57 -5.96 -17.36
C PRO A 284 3.39 -5.09 -16.90
N ASN A 285 3.53 -4.40 -15.75
CA ASN A 285 2.39 -3.76 -15.08
C ASN A 285 2.43 -2.24 -15.12
N ILE A 286 1.26 -1.61 -15.27
CA ILE A 286 1.09 -0.15 -15.10
C ILE A 286 0.70 0.18 -13.66
N PHE A 287 -0.29 -0.55 -13.11
CA PHE A 287 -0.78 -0.32 -11.76
C PHE A 287 0.08 -1.04 -10.72
N THR A 288 0.94 -0.28 -10.05
CA THR A 288 1.74 -0.72 -8.91
C THR A 288 1.50 0.20 -7.71
N THR A 289 2.09 -0.09 -6.56
CA THR A 289 2.04 0.81 -5.39
C THR A 289 2.50 2.23 -5.76
N GLN A 290 3.59 2.33 -6.51
CA GLN A 290 4.18 3.60 -6.96
C GLN A 290 3.30 4.35 -7.95
N PHE A 291 2.51 3.66 -8.77
CA PHE A 291 1.55 4.32 -9.65
C PHE A 291 0.55 5.12 -8.81
N ILE A 292 0.01 4.51 -7.75
CA ILE A 292 -0.97 5.15 -6.88
C ILE A 292 -0.33 6.33 -6.13
N GLU A 293 0.89 6.16 -5.64
CA GLU A 293 1.66 7.24 -4.99
C GLU A 293 1.97 8.38 -5.97
N MET A 294 2.27 8.07 -7.24
CA MET A 294 2.49 9.08 -8.28
C MET A 294 1.26 9.96 -8.52
N MET A 295 0.04 9.44 -8.29
CA MET A 295 -1.21 10.20 -8.45
C MET A 295 -1.51 11.10 -7.25
N ASN A 296 -1.02 10.73 -6.06
CA ASN A 296 -1.28 11.43 -4.80
C ASN A 296 -0.32 12.61 -4.58
N VAL A 297 -0.21 13.49 -5.59
CA VAL A 297 0.73 14.62 -5.56
C VAL A 297 0.31 15.66 -4.53
N GLY A 298 1.11 15.83 -3.49
CA GLY A 298 0.74 16.64 -2.33
C GLY A 298 -0.32 15.99 -1.46
N GLY A 299 -0.45 14.66 -1.48
CA GLY A 299 -1.40 13.88 -0.71
C GLY A 299 -2.65 13.46 -1.49
N SER A 300 -3.74 13.18 -0.77
CA SER A 300 -5.01 12.81 -1.40
C SER A 300 -5.65 13.99 -2.16
N GLY A 301 -6.26 13.74 -3.32
CA GLY A 301 -6.89 14.81 -4.12
C GLY A 301 -5.94 15.64 -4.97
N ALA A 302 -4.65 15.26 -5.06
CA ALA A 302 -3.59 16.03 -5.70
C ALA A 302 -3.46 17.47 -5.15
N THR A 303 -3.55 17.62 -3.83
CA THR A 303 -3.66 18.93 -3.15
C THR A 303 -2.40 19.78 -3.20
N PHE A 304 -1.28 19.30 -3.77
CA PHE A 304 -0.12 20.17 -4.00
C PHE A 304 -0.48 21.36 -4.91
N ALA A 305 -1.28 21.11 -5.96
CA ALA A 305 -1.73 22.17 -6.86
C ALA A 305 -2.57 23.23 -6.12
N LEU A 306 -3.36 22.79 -5.14
CA LEU A 306 -4.16 23.67 -4.29
C LEU A 306 -3.28 24.50 -3.34
N VAL A 307 -2.24 23.90 -2.76
CA VAL A 307 -1.24 24.63 -1.93
C VAL A 307 -0.56 25.73 -2.76
N ILE A 308 -0.14 25.41 -3.99
CA ILE A 308 0.43 26.40 -4.93
C ILE A 308 -0.60 27.52 -5.19
N MET A 309 -1.87 27.17 -5.37
CA MET A 309 -2.94 28.16 -5.55
C MET A 309 -3.09 29.10 -4.36
N MET A 310 -3.06 28.55 -3.15
CA MET A 310 -3.17 29.32 -1.91
C MET A 310 -2.01 30.30 -1.74
N LEU A 311 -0.80 29.88 -2.08
CA LEU A 311 0.41 30.72 -1.95
C LEU A 311 0.44 31.88 -2.95
N LEU A 312 -0.03 31.65 -4.17
CA LEU A 312 0.16 32.60 -5.27
C LEU A 312 -1.09 33.44 -5.59
N TRP A 313 -2.30 32.91 -5.39
CA TRP A 313 -3.54 33.55 -5.86
C TRP A 313 -4.62 33.75 -4.79
N ALA A 314 -4.42 33.32 -3.54
CA ALA A 314 -5.40 33.55 -2.48
C ALA A 314 -5.56 35.04 -2.18
N ARG A 315 -6.80 35.46 -1.91
CA ARG A 315 -7.14 36.81 -1.47
C ARG A 315 -7.45 36.83 0.02
N SER A 316 -8.15 35.82 0.52
CA SER A 316 -8.47 35.63 1.94
C SER A 316 -7.19 35.51 2.79
N GLN A 317 -7.17 36.19 3.93
CA GLN A 317 -6.05 36.08 4.87
C GLN A 317 -5.98 34.69 5.47
N GLN A 318 -7.13 34.08 5.80
CA GLN A 318 -7.21 32.71 6.28
C GLN A 318 -6.57 31.72 5.29
N ILE A 319 -6.94 31.82 4.00
CA ILE A 319 -6.42 30.90 2.98
C ILE A 319 -4.92 31.13 2.71
N LYS A 320 -4.45 32.38 2.72
CA LYS A 320 -3.02 32.68 2.62
C LYS A 320 -2.21 32.07 3.76
N GLN A 321 -2.70 32.21 5.00
CA GLN A 321 -2.05 31.63 6.17
C GLN A 321 -2.04 30.11 6.09
N LEU A 322 -3.16 29.50 5.70
CA LEU A 322 -3.26 28.06 5.51
C LEU A 322 -2.27 27.56 4.45
N GLY A 323 -2.18 28.24 3.30
CA GLY A 323 -1.22 27.89 2.24
C GLY A 323 0.23 27.91 2.72
N ARG A 324 0.62 28.89 3.55
CA ARG A 324 1.97 28.97 4.15
C ARG A 324 2.23 27.82 5.13
N LEU A 325 1.24 27.47 5.95
CA LEU A 325 1.35 26.37 6.91
C LEU A 325 1.40 25.01 6.21
N ALA A 326 0.65 24.84 5.13
CA ALA A 326 0.56 23.59 4.38
C ALA A 326 1.68 23.40 3.35
N ALA A 327 2.45 24.44 3.02
CA ALA A 327 3.52 24.37 2.02
C ALA A 327 4.58 23.30 2.33
N GLY A 328 5.08 23.30 3.57
CA GLY A 328 6.09 22.33 4.03
C GLY A 328 5.57 20.89 3.95
N PRO A 329 4.49 20.54 4.69
CA PRO A 329 3.89 19.21 4.62
C PRO A 329 3.50 18.78 3.19
N GLY A 330 2.90 19.69 2.41
CA GLY A 330 2.46 19.41 1.05
C GLY A 330 3.60 19.09 0.08
N ALA A 331 4.79 19.67 0.28
CA ALA A 331 5.98 19.32 -0.49
C ALA A 331 6.46 17.87 -0.26
N PHE A 332 6.04 17.26 0.85
CA PHE A 332 6.30 15.85 1.21
C PHE A 332 5.02 15.01 1.18
N ASN A 333 4.03 15.42 0.37
CA ASN A 333 2.76 14.73 0.15
C ASN A 333 1.85 14.59 1.39
N ILE A 334 2.13 15.31 2.47
CA ILE A 334 1.32 15.33 3.70
C ILE A 334 0.30 16.47 3.60
N ASN A 335 -0.99 16.17 3.73
CA ASN A 335 -2.05 17.10 3.35
C ASN A 335 -3.22 17.23 4.33
N GLU A 336 -3.10 16.64 5.51
CA GLU A 336 -4.02 16.82 6.63
C GLU A 336 -4.26 18.31 6.95
N PRO A 337 -3.25 19.21 6.92
CA PRO A 337 -3.50 20.63 7.07
C PRO A 337 -4.50 21.19 6.04
N ILE A 338 -4.49 20.69 4.80
CA ILE A 338 -5.41 21.12 3.75
C ILE A 338 -6.78 20.46 3.92
N ILE A 339 -6.82 19.14 4.11
CA ILE A 339 -8.06 18.37 4.24
C ILE A 339 -8.92 18.92 5.39
N PHE A 340 -8.31 19.18 6.54
CA PHE A 340 -9.01 19.67 7.72
C PHE A 340 -9.06 21.21 7.80
N GLY A 341 -8.03 21.90 7.32
CA GLY A 341 -7.94 23.37 7.41
C GLY A 341 -8.74 24.12 6.34
N MET A 342 -8.91 23.57 5.13
CA MET A 342 -9.79 24.11 4.09
C MET A 342 -11.23 23.54 4.19
N PRO A 343 -11.58 23.03 5.37
CA PRO A 343 -12.47 21.87 5.60
C PRO A 343 -12.98 21.23 4.30
N ILE A 344 -12.17 20.38 3.67
CA ILE A 344 -12.62 19.56 2.53
C ILE A 344 -13.61 18.51 3.01
N VAL A 345 -13.36 17.95 4.19
CA VAL A 345 -14.26 17.00 4.87
C VAL A 345 -15.65 17.63 5.03
N MET A 346 -16.68 16.90 4.57
CA MET A 346 -18.08 17.32 4.59
C MET A 346 -18.41 18.62 3.85
N ASN A 347 -17.53 19.12 2.99
CA ASN A 347 -17.79 20.31 2.19
C ASN A 347 -18.20 19.92 0.76
N PRO A 348 -19.50 20.06 0.41
CA PRO A 348 -20.02 19.61 -0.89
C PRO A 348 -19.41 20.37 -2.08
N LEU A 349 -18.87 21.57 -1.88
CA LEU A 349 -18.18 22.31 -2.93
C LEU A 349 -16.79 21.71 -3.20
N LEU A 350 -16.02 21.44 -2.15
CA LEU A 350 -14.61 21.02 -2.27
C LEU A 350 -14.45 19.51 -2.47
N ILE A 351 -15.43 18.69 -2.07
CA ILE A 351 -15.44 17.25 -2.33
C ILE A 351 -15.44 16.95 -3.84
N ILE A 352 -16.05 17.81 -4.66
CA ILE A 352 -16.15 17.62 -6.12
C ILE A 352 -14.76 17.55 -6.77
N PRO A 353 -13.91 18.61 -6.72
CA PRO A 353 -12.56 18.54 -7.27
C PRO A 353 -11.70 17.50 -6.53
N PHE A 354 -11.90 17.31 -5.23
CA PHE A 354 -11.16 16.33 -4.45
C PHE A 354 -11.34 14.88 -4.94
N ILE A 355 -12.54 14.52 -5.42
CA ILE A 355 -12.82 13.21 -6.02
C ILE A 355 -12.43 13.18 -7.51
N ILE A 356 -12.79 14.20 -8.28
CA ILE A 356 -12.61 14.20 -9.74
C ILE A 356 -11.14 14.25 -10.12
N THR A 357 -10.33 15.05 -9.43
CA THR A 357 -8.91 15.25 -9.78
C THR A 357 -8.14 13.92 -9.81
N PRO A 358 -8.13 13.10 -8.74
CA PRO A 358 -7.46 11.80 -8.76
C PRO A 358 -7.94 10.86 -9.87
N LEU A 359 -9.25 10.84 -10.15
CA LEU A 359 -9.79 9.98 -11.21
C LEU A 359 -9.27 10.39 -12.59
N VAL A 360 -9.25 11.70 -12.87
CA VAL A 360 -8.72 12.21 -14.13
C VAL A 360 -7.23 11.95 -14.25
N THR A 361 -6.43 12.19 -13.21
CA THR A 361 -4.99 11.92 -13.25
C THR A 361 -4.68 10.43 -13.43
N VAL A 362 -5.46 9.53 -12.81
CA VAL A 362 -5.35 8.07 -13.03
C VAL A 362 -5.59 7.73 -14.50
N ILE A 363 -6.67 8.23 -15.11
CA ILE A 363 -7.01 7.96 -16.51
C ILE A 363 -5.90 8.46 -17.44
N VAL A 364 -5.49 9.72 -17.29
CA VAL A 364 -4.49 10.34 -18.17
C VAL A 364 -3.15 9.61 -18.03
N THR A 365 -2.72 9.32 -16.81
CA THR A 365 -1.46 8.60 -16.56
C THR A 365 -1.51 7.18 -17.12
N TYR A 366 -2.60 6.46 -16.91
CA TYR A 366 -2.78 5.11 -17.43
C TYR A 366 -2.61 5.09 -18.96
N PHE A 367 -3.31 5.98 -19.68
CA PHE A 367 -3.18 6.04 -21.13
C PHE A 367 -1.80 6.51 -21.59
N ALA A 368 -1.17 7.46 -20.88
CA ALA A 368 0.19 7.88 -21.20
C ALA A 368 1.19 6.72 -21.08
N MET A 369 1.06 5.87 -20.06
CA MET A 369 1.89 4.67 -19.89
C MET A 369 1.51 3.54 -20.86
N SER A 370 0.22 3.31 -21.11
CA SER A 370 -0.23 2.24 -22.01
C SER A 370 0.13 2.51 -23.47
N LEU A 371 0.22 3.78 -23.86
CA LEU A 371 0.65 4.22 -25.18
C LEU A 371 2.19 4.32 -25.31
N GLY A 372 2.94 4.04 -24.25
CA GLY A 372 4.41 4.13 -24.25
C GLY A 372 4.97 5.56 -24.26
N ILE A 373 4.14 6.58 -24.03
CA ILE A 373 4.56 7.99 -23.94
C ILE A 373 5.34 8.22 -22.62
N VAL A 374 4.94 7.50 -21.56
CA VAL A 374 5.54 7.59 -20.23
C VAL A 374 6.02 6.21 -19.80
N ALA A 375 7.22 6.15 -19.21
CA ALA A 375 7.77 4.90 -18.69
C ALA A 375 6.90 4.37 -17.53
N LYS A 376 6.70 3.05 -17.51
CA LYS A 376 5.97 2.36 -16.41
C LYS A 376 6.83 2.38 -15.13
N PRO A 377 6.23 2.21 -13.93
CA PRO A 377 7.00 2.12 -12.70
C PRO A 377 7.95 0.92 -12.70
N ALA A 378 9.24 1.13 -12.42
CA ALA A 378 10.31 0.13 -12.46
C ALA A 378 10.35 -0.83 -11.24
N GLY A 379 9.34 -0.79 -10.37
CA GLY A 379 9.32 -1.57 -9.12
C GLY A 379 10.20 -1.00 -8.00
N ILE A 380 10.81 0.17 -8.22
CA ILE A 380 11.57 0.92 -7.20
C ILE A 380 10.59 1.59 -6.23
N ALA A 381 10.58 1.19 -4.96
CA ALA A 381 9.74 1.76 -3.92
C ALA A 381 10.47 2.85 -3.11
N VAL A 382 10.32 4.09 -3.54
CA VAL A 382 10.72 5.25 -2.73
C VAL A 382 9.63 5.59 -1.70
N PRO A 383 9.94 6.29 -0.61
CA PRO A 383 8.90 6.77 0.30
C PRO A 383 7.84 7.59 -0.45
N TRP A 384 6.56 7.38 -0.15
CA TRP A 384 5.46 8.20 -0.69
C TRP A 384 5.60 9.68 -0.34
N THR A 385 6.41 10.02 0.66
CA THR A 385 6.75 11.40 1.05
C THR A 385 7.85 12.01 0.17
N THR A 386 8.42 11.28 -0.79
CA THR A 386 9.41 11.83 -1.73
C THR A 386 8.81 13.02 -2.48
N PRO A 387 9.51 14.17 -2.57
CA PRO A 387 8.98 15.34 -3.23
C PRO A 387 8.46 15.06 -4.65
N PRO A 388 7.35 15.70 -5.06
CA PRO A 388 6.84 15.61 -6.42
C PRO A 388 7.92 15.95 -7.46
N ILE A 389 7.73 15.48 -8.68
CA ILE A 389 8.68 15.46 -9.80
C ILE A 389 9.85 14.48 -9.58
N LEU A 390 10.58 14.62 -8.47
CA LEU A 390 11.67 13.70 -8.11
C LEU A 390 11.14 12.28 -7.91
N HIS A 391 10.00 12.14 -7.22
CA HIS A 391 9.33 10.85 -7.09
C HIS A 391 9.07 10.21 -8.46
N GLY A 392 8.47 10.95 -9.39
CA GLY A 392 8.15 10.46 -10.73
C GLY A 392 9.37 10.01 -11.52
N TYR A 393 10.50 10.69 -11.37
CA TYR A 393 11.78 10.28 -11.97
C TYR A 393 12.30 8.96 -11.38
N LEU A 394 12.33 8.85 -10.05
CA LEU A 394 12.92 7.69 -9.38
C LEU A 394 12.11 6.41 -9.59
N ILE A 395 10.78 6.49 -9.50
CA ILE A 395 9.93 5.29 -9.63
C ILE A 395 9.92 4.71 -11.04
N THR A 396 10.32 5.45 -12.07
CA THR A 396 10.40 5.00 -13.47
C THR A 396 11.82 4.57 -13.87
N GLY A 397 12.69 4.30 -12.89
CA GLY A 397 14.08 3.90 -13.15
C GLY A 397 14.95 5.04 -13.67
N GLY A 398 14.61 6.28 -13.33
CA GLY A 398 15.28 7.49 -13.79
C GLY A 398 14.92 7.91 -15.20
N ASN A 399 13.71 7.57 -15.66
CA ASN A 399 13.15 8.10 -16.90
C ASN A 399 12.52 9.49 -16.66
N ILE A 400 12.99 10.49 -17.42
CA ILE A 400 12.49 11.87 -17.34
C ILE A 400 10.98 11.95 -17.65
N SER A 401 10.46 11.03 -18.47
CA SER A 401 9.02 10.96 -18.76
C SER A 401 8.16 10.80 -17.51
N GLY A 402 8.64 10.13 -16.46
CA GLY A 402 7.95 10.02 -15.17
C GLY A 402 7.87 11.34 -14.41
N ALA A 403 8.97 12.12 -14.39
CA ALA A 403 8.98 13.47 -13.83
C ALA A 403 8.04 14.41 -14.58
N ILE A 404 8.05 14.35 -15.91
CA ILE A 404 7.15 15.13 -16.77
C ILE A 404 5.69 14.76 -16.47
N MET A 405 5.37 13.47 -16.35
CA MET A 405 4.02 13.02 -16.03
C MET A 405 3.53 13.56 -14.69
N GLN A 406 4.38 13.61 -13.66
CA GLN A 406 4.00 14.25 -12.40
C GLN A 406 3.75 15.75 -12.54
N ALA A 407 4.54 16.46 -13.35
CA ALA A 407 4.27 17.87 -13.66
C ALA A 407 2.91 18.03 -14.37
N VAL A 408 2.61 17.17 -15.33
CA VAL A 408 1.31 17.15 -16.03
C VAL A 408 0.17 16.88 -15.05
N ASN A 409 0.32 15.95 -14.12
CA ASN A 409 -0.68 15.68 -13.08
C ASN A 409 -0.92 16.89 -12.17
N ILE A 410 0.13 17.63 -11.81
CA ILE A 410 -0.01 18.90 -11.06
C ILE A 410 -0.78 19.93 -11.89
N LEU A 411 -0.54 20.04 -13.19
CA LEU A 411 -1.25 20.98 -14.08
C LEU A 411 -2.73 20.60 -14.25
N ILE A 412 -3.04 19.31 -14.40
CA ILE A 412 -4.42 18.81 -14.45
C ILE A 412 -5.12 19.12 -13.12
N ALA A 413 -4.48 18.81 -12.00
CA ALA A 413 -4.99 19.14 -10.68
C ALA A 413 -5.23 20.63 -10.55
N PHE A 414 -4.29 21.47 -11.02
CA PHE A 414 -4.44 22.91 -11.02
C PHE A 414 -5.68 23.36 -11.79
N ALA A 415 -5.86 22.88 -13.02
CA ALA A 415 -6.99 23.25 -13.87
C ALA A 415 -8.34 22.87 -13.25
N ILE A 416 -8.43 21.68 -12.64
CA ILE A 416 -9.67 21.20 -12.01
C ILE A 416 -9.96 21.94 -10.69
N TRP A 417 -8.96 22.14 -9.84
CA TRP A 417 -9.13 22.80 -8.54
C TRP A 417 -9.39 24.31 -8.65
N PHE A 418 -8.84 24.97 -9.68
CA PHE A 418 -8.87 26.43 -9.82
C PHE A 418 -10.27 27.08 -9.71
N PRO A 419 -11.33 26.62 -10.42
CA PRO A 419 -12.65 27.23 -10.30
C PRO A 419 -13.22 27.11 -8.87
N PHE A 420 -13.06 25.96 -8.21
CA PHE A 420 -13.55 25.73 -6.85
C PHE A 420 -12.78 26.54 -5.83
N PHE A 421 -11.45 26.62 -5.98
CA PHE A 421 -10.59 27.48 -5.17
C PHE A 421 -11.05 28.94 -5.26
N LYS A 422 -11.30 29.47 -6.46
CA LYS A 422 -11.79 30.85 -6.65
C LYS A 422 -13.11 31.11 -5.96
N ILE A 423 -14.06 30.16 -6.03
CA ILE A 423 -15.36 30.28 -5.38
C ILE A 423 -15.18 30.32 -3.86
N PHE A 424 -14.41 29.37 -3.31
CA PHE A 424 -14.19 29.27 -1.87
C PHE A 424 -13.40 30.46 -1.31
N ASP A 425 -12.34 30.90 -1.99
CA ASP A 425 -11.57 32.09 -1.59
C ASP A 425 -12.42 33.36 -1.59
N LYS A 426 -13.31 33.51 -2.58
CA LYS A 426 -14.27 34.63 -2.60
C LYS A 426 -15.28 34.56 -1.45
N GLN A 427 -15.73 33.38 -1.05
CA GLN A 427 -16.59 33.20 0.13
C GLN A 427 -15.84 33.62 1.40
N LYS A 428 -14.59 33.16 1.58
CA LYS A 428 -13.76 33.53 2.75
C LYS A 428 -13.44 35.01 2.82
N VAL A 429 -13.16 35.67 1.71
CA VAL A 429 -12.98 37.14 1.70
C VAL A 429 -14.25 37.87 2.14
N ARG A 430 -15.44 37.38 1.75
CA ARG A 430 -16.72 37.99 2.17
C ARG A 430 -16.97 37.80 3.67
N GLU A 431 -16.70 36.60 4.17
CA GLU A 431 -16.78 36.27 5.61
C GLU A 431 -15.81 37.15 6.42
N GLU A 432 -14.55 37.29 5.97
CA GLU A 432 -13.54 38.17 6.59
C GLU A 432 -13.94 39.65 6.56
N GLY A 433 -14.64 40.08 5.51
CA GLY A 433 -15.16 41.43 5.35
C GLY A 433 -16.47 41.71 6.11
N GLY A 434 -16.98 40.75 6.89
CA GLY A 434 -18.21 40.91 7.67
C GLY A 434 -19.51 40.85 6.87
N VAL A 435 -19.47 40.40 5.61
CA VAL A 435 -20.66 40.25 4.76
C VAL A 435 -21.16 38.80 4.89
N SER A 436 -22.17 38.59 5.73
CA SER A 436 -22.82 37.26 5.88
C SER A 436 -23.43 36.81 4.56
N THR A 437 -23.16 35.55 4.17
CA THR A 437 -23.86 34.89 3.06
C THR A 437 -25.37 34.87 3.32
N PRO A 438 -26.22 35.16 2.32
CA PRO A 438 -27.66 34.97 2.47
C PRO A 438 -27.92 33.49 2.78
N ASP A 439 -28.62 33.27 3.88
CA ASP A 439 -28.96 31.96 4.42
C ASP A 439 -29.65 31.09 3.35
N GLU A 440 -29.11 29.91 3.05
CA GLU A 440 -29.72 28.91 2.14
C GLU A 440 -31.01 28.27 2.70
N THR A 441 -31.63 28.89 3.71
CA THR A 441 -32.86 28.43 4.39
C THR A 441 -34.16 28.83 3.67
N LYS A 442 -34.10 29.33 2.43
CA LYS A 442 -35.29 29.70 1.65
C LYS A 442 -35.30 29.14 0.23
N VAL A 443 -35.44 27.81 0.11
CA VAL A 443 -36.22 27.23 -0.99
C VAL A 443 -37.02 26.08 -0.38
N GLY A 444 -38.34 26.30 -0.30
CA GLY A 444 -39.30 25.34 0.23
C GLY A 444 -39.57 24.15 -0.66
#